data_AF-A0A521SY19-F1
#
_entry.id   AF-A0A521SY19-F1
#
_cell.length_a   1.000
_cell.length_b   1.000
_cell.length_c   1.000
_cell.angle_alpha   90.00
_cell.angle_beta   90.00
_cell.angle_gamma   90.00
#
_symmetry.space_group_name_H-M   'P 1'
#
loop_
_entity.id
_entity.type
_entity.pdbx_description
1 polymer ?
#
loop_
_entity_poly.entity_id
_entity_poly.type
_entity_poly.pdbx_seq_one_letter_code
_entity_poly.pdbx_strand_id
1 'polypeptide(L)'
;MRQQGMRRRGIISSAPCSPELVDAFAIIRPNVFQGGNCMTTFMASLRTTLAGYINYRGREGHYSFLLHRLTGLGTLLFLTIHIVDTATVYWMPELYDHAIALYRLPIFMIGEMGLVFSVIFHGVNGLRIIYQDMVKPSSWSIHTQRRAARVTLVVSILIWLPAAYIMARSLLAHL
;
A
#
# COMPACT_ATOMS: atom_id res chain seq x y z
N MET A 1 24.77 4.26 49.52
CA MET A 1 25.47 3.20 48.75
C MET A 1 24.44 2.25 48.14
N ARG A 2 24.24 2.28 46.81
CA ARG A 2 23.94 1.13 45.94
C ARG A 2 23.64 1.64 44.53
N GLN A 3 24.68 1.63 43.70
CA GLN A 3 24.56 1.77 42.24
C GLN A 3 23.98 0.46 41.70
N GLN A 4 22.82 0.52 41.03
CA GLN A 4 22.35 -0.59 40.19
C GLN A 4 22.66 -0.24 38.74
N GLY A 5 23.52 -1.07 38.14
CA GLY A 5 24.05 -0.91 36.80
C GLY A 5 22.97 -1.03 35.73
N MET A 6 22.63 0.11 35.13
CA MET A 6 22.01 0.16 33.80
C MET A 6 23.01 -0.40 32.77
N ARG A 7 22.84 -1.68 32.39
CA ARG A 7 23.41 -2.22 31.15
C ARG A 7 22.81 -1.44 29.98
N ARG A 8 23.52 -0.39 29.55
CA ARG A 8 23.23 0.34 28.30
C ARG A 8 23.39 -0.65 27.14
N ARG A 9 22.27 -1.18 26.63
CA ARG A 9 22.24 -1.81 25.32
C ARG A 9 22.59 -0.73 24.30
N GLY A 10 23.78 -0.82 23.73
CA GLY A 10 24.25 0.08 22.70
C GLY A 10 23.27 0.07 21.53
N ILE A 11 22.56 1.18 21.35
CA ILE A 11 21.92 1.51 20.09
C ILE A 11 23.09 1.76 19.14
N ILE A 12 23.31 0.84 18.21
CA ILE A 12 24.23 1.04 17.09
C ILE A 12 23.66 2.23 16.33
N SER A 13 24.26 3.39 16.53
CA SER A 13 23.97 4.61 15.78
C SER A 13 24.31 4.31 14.32
N SER A 14 23.30 4.02 13.51
CA SER A 14 23.43 3.98 12.06
C SER A 14 23.55 5.43 11.58
N ALA A 15 24.73 6.03 11.78
CA ALA A 15 25.05 7.30 11.18
C ALA A 15 25.01 7.13 9.66
N PRO A 16 24.29 8.00 8.92
CA PRO A 16 24.38 8.01 7.46
C PRO A 16 25.83 8.31 7.07
N CYS A 17 26.35 7.62 6.03
CA CYS A 17 27.63 7.93 5.41
C CYS A 17 27.56 9.32 4.75
N SER A 18 27.61 10.39 5.54
CA SER A 18 27.96 11.72 5.07
C SER A 18 29.43 11.95 5.45
N PRO A 19 30.34 12.19 4.50
CA PRO A 19 31.76 12.37 4.80
C PRO A 19 32.02 13.49 5.82
N GLU A 20 31.16 14.50 5.92
CA GLU A 20 31.32 15.63 6.87
C GLU A 20 31.05 15.29 8.35
N LEU A 21 30.26 14.25 8.66
CA LEU A 21 29.91 13.89 10.06
C LEU A 21 30.87 12.88 10.70
N VAL A 22 31.71 12.23 9.89
CA VAL A 22 32.72 11.28 10.40
C VAL A 22 33.78 12.03 11.19
N ASP A 23 34.18 13.22 10.73
CA ASP A 23 35.24 14.02 11.36
C ASP A 23 34.83 14.59 12.72
N ALA A 24 33.59 15.05 12.87
CA ALA A 24 33.10 15.60 14.14
C ALA A 24 32.95 14.54 15.24
N PHE A 25 32.65 13.28 14.86
CA PHE A 25 32.39 12.20 15.80
C PHE A 25 33.65 11.34 16.10
N ALA A 26 34.65 11.36 15.22
CA ALA A 26 35.95 10.70 15.43
C ALA A 26 36.73 11.28 16.63
N ILE A 27 36.52 12.56 16.97
CA ILE A 27 37.19 13.23 18.11
C ILE A 27 36.72 12.66 19.46
N ILE A 28 35.48 12.18 19.57
CA ILE A 28 34.86 11.81 20.86
C ILE A 28 35.03 10.32 21.19
N ARG A 29 35.25 9.44 20.20
CA ARG A 29 35.31 7.97 20.39
C ARG A 29 36.29 7.30 19.41
N PRO A 30 37.61 7.31 19.67
CA PRO A 30 38.62 6.79 18.73
C PRO A 30 38.55 5.27 18.48
N ASN A 31 37.90 4.49 19.36
CA ASN A 31 37.92 3.03 19.30
C ASN A 31 36.59 2.36 18.90
N VAL A 32 35.59 3.11 18.43
CA VAL A 32 34.24 2.56 18.11
C VAL A 32 34.02 2.32 16.62
N PHE A 33 34.82 2.93 15.74
CA PHE A 33 34.70 2.74 14.29
C PHE A 33 35.65 1.65 13.81
N GLN A 34 35.26 0.39 14.02
CA GLN A 34 35.92 -0.73 13.35
C GLN A 34 35.50 -0.70 11.88
N GLY A 35 36.47 -0.44 11.00
CA GLY A 35 36.30 -0.19 9.57
C GLY A 35 35.52 -1.29 8.84
N GLY A 36 34.26 -1.01 8.55
CA GLY A 36 33.45 -1.75 7.59
C GLY A 36 33.12 -0.87 6.39
N ASN A 37 33.26 -1.42 5.18
CA ASN A 37 32.92 -0.71 3.94
C ASN A 37 31.50 -0.13 4.03
N CYS A 38 31.31 1.15 3.67
CA CYS A 38 30.00 1.83 3.70
C CYS A 38 28.91 1.02 2.97
N MET A 39 29.30 0.30 1.91
CA MET A 39 28.44 -0.63 1.17
C MET A 39 27.90 -1.78 2.05
N THR A 40 28.70 -2.35 2.94
CA THR A 40 28.30 -3.42 3.86
C THR A 40 27.29 -2.92 4.88
N THR A 41 27.45 -1.70 5.40
CA THR A 41 26.52 -1.05 6.33
C THR A 41 25.19 -0.71 5.66
N PHE A 42 25.22 -0.19 4.44
CA PHE A 42 24.01 0.09 3.65
C PHE A 42 23.23 -1.20 3.35
N MET A 43 23.91 -2.24 2.88
CA MET A 43 23.28 -3.53 2.60
C MET A 43 22.73 -4.22 3.85
N ALA A 44 23.40 -4.08 5.00
CA ALA A 44 22.89 -4.56 6.29
C ALA A 44 21.63 -3.78 6.71
N SER A 45 21.61 -2.46 6.54
CA SER A 45 20.46 -1.59 6.82
C SER A 45 19.26 -1.89 5.92
N LEU A 46 19.49 -2.09 4.62
CA LEU A 46 18.46 -2.52 3.68
C LEU A 46 17.90 -3.89 4.08
N ARG A 47 18.76 -4.86 4.42
CA ARG A 47 18.33 -6.19 4.84
C ARG A 47 17.52 -6.14 6.13
N THR A 48 17.93 -5.39 7.14
CA THR A 48 17.16 -5.27 8.40
C THR A 48 15.85 -4.52 8.20
N THR A 49 15.82 -3.50 7.34
CA THR A 49 14.59 -2.76 6.99
C THR A 49 13.61 -3.65 6.23
N LEU A 50 14.08 -4.37 5.21
CA LEU A 50 13.26 -5.25 4.39
C LEU A 50 12.79 -6.47 5.20
N ALA A 51 13.67 -7.09 5.99
CA ALA A 51 13.31 -8.18 6.88
C ALA A 51 12.35 -7.71 8.00
N GLY A 52 12.52 -6.48 8.51
CA GLY A 52 11.60 -5.87 9.46
C GLY A 52 10.21 -5.63 8.85
N TYR A 53 10.16 -5.19 7.59
CA TYR A 53 8.91 -4.98 6.87
C TYR A 53 8.18 -6.30 6.55
N ILE A 54 8.91 -7.32 6.12
CA ILE A 54 8.34 -8.67 5.85
C ILE A 54 7.85 -9.34 7.13
N ASN A 55 8.57 -9.17 8.25
CA ASN A 55 8.16 -9.72 9.55
C ASN A 55 7.07 -8.89 10.25
N TYR A 56 6.70 -7.72 9.71
CA TYR A 56 5.66 -6.90 10.30
C TYR A 56 4.28 -7.53 10.08
N ARG A 57 3.74 -8.13 11.15
CA ARG A 57 2.35 -8.59 11.20
C ARG A 57 1.41 -7.41 11.39
N GLY A 58 1.13 -6.71 10.29
CA GLY A 58 0.11 -5.67 10.23
C GLY A 58 -1.22 -6.22 10.76
N ARG A 59 -1.86 -5.47 11.67
CA ARG A 59 -3.21 -5.80 12.13
C ARG A 59 -4.23 -5.36 11.07
N GLU A 60 -5.49 -5.74 11.23
CA GLU A 60 -6.60 -5.42 10.31
C GLU A 60 -6.64 -3.95 9.83
N GLY A 61 -6.33 -3.00 10.72
CA GLY A 61 -6.25 -1.57 10.36
C GLY A 61 -5.15 -1.25 9.33
N HIS A 62 -3.99 -1.91 9.43
CA HIS A 62 -2.88 -1.73 8.50
C HIS A 62 -3.23 -2.24 7.10
N TYR A 63 -3.92 -3.38 7.00
CA TYR A 63 -4.42 -3.90 5.73
C TYR A 63 -5.43 -2.96 5.09
N SER A 64 -6.39 -2.42 5.86
CA SER A 64 -7.35 -1.46 5.32
C SER A 64 -6.70 -0.19 4.76
N PHE A 65 -5.62 0.27 5.39
CA PHE A 65 -4.84 1.42 4.95
C PHE A 65 -4.06 1.13 3.66
N LEU A 66 -3.37 -0.02 3.61
CA LEU A 66 -2.62 -0.42 2.43
C LEU A 66 -3.56 -0.63 1.23
N LEU A 67 -4.66 -1.36 1.43
CA LEU A 67 -5.67 -1.60 0.40
C LEU A 67 -6.27 -0.29 -0.11
N HIS A 68 -6.55 0.69 0.75
CA HIS A 68 -7.12 1.97 0.31
C HIS A 68 -6.19 2.75 -0.63
N ARG A 69 -4.88 2.70 -0.37
CA ARG A 69 -3.86 3.31 -1.23
C ARG A 69 -3.71 2.55 -2.54
N LEU A 70 -3.62 1.22 -2.46
CA LEU A 70 -3.45 0.38 -3.64
C LEU A 70 -4.65 0.50 -4.59
N THR A 71 -5.87 0.42 -4.05
CA THR A 71 -7.11 0.60 -4.82
C THR A 71 -7.27 2.02 -5.35
N GLY A 72 -6.80 3.03 -4.62
CA GLY A 72 -6.76 4.42 -5.10
C GLY A 72 -5.80 4.60 -6.28
N LEU A 73 -4.58 4.03 -6.19
CA LEU A 73 -3.63 4.02 -7.31
C LEU A 73 -4.17 3.26 -8.51
N GLY A 74 -4.80 2.10 -8.30
CA GLY A 74 -5.46 1.33 -9.35
C GLY A 74 -6.59 2.12 -10.03
N THR A 75 -7.43 2.81 -9.24
CA THR A 75 -8.51 3.66 -9.75
C THR A 75 -7.99 4.85 -10.54
N LEU A 76 -6.93 5.51 -10.06
CA LEU A 76 -6.29 6.63 -10.76
C LEU A 76 -5.69 6.18 -12.09
N LEU A 77 -4.95 5.06 -12.08
CA LEU A 77 -4.37 4.49 -13.30
C LEU A 77 -5.46 4.13 -14.31
N PHE A 78 -6.51 3.43 -13.86
CA PHE A 78 -7.67 3.13 -14.68
C PHE A 78 -8.29 4.38 -15.28
N LEU A 79 -8.60 5.41 -14.46
CA LEU A 79 -9.22 6.64 -14.94
C LEU A 79 -8.33 7.35 -15.97
N THR A 80 -7.01 7.35 -15.76
CA THR A 80 -6.06 7.98 -16.68
C THR A 80 -6.05 7.27 -18.03
N ILE A 81 -5.87 5.95 -18.03
CA ILE A 81 -5.88 5.13 -19.25
C ILE A 81 -7.25 5.25 -19.94
N HIS A 82 -8.34 5.16 -19.18
CA HIS A 82 -9.71 5.24 -19.68
C HIS A 82 -10.00 6.57 -20.40
N ILE A 83 -9.53 7.69 -19.86
CA ILE A 83 -9.70 9.00 -20.51
C ILE A 83 -8.91 9.05 -21.82
N VAL A 84 -7.67 8.55 -21.83
CA VAL A 84 -6.84 8.52 -23.05
C VAL A 84 -7.49 7.64 -24.11
N ASP A 85 -7.91 6.43 -23.75
CA ASP A 85 -8.50 5.47 -24.68
C ASP A 85 -9.83 5.95 -25.24
N THR A 86 -10.70 6.51 -24.40
CA THR A 86 -11.98 7.07 -24.87
C THR A 86 -11.78 8.32 -25.71
N ALA A 87 -10.72 9.11 -25.47
CA ALA A 87 -10.37 10.23 -26.32
C ALA A 87 -9.94 9.79 -27.73
N THR A 88 -9.36 8.59 -27.89
CA THR A 88 -8.94 8.08 -29.22
C THR A 88 -10.10 7.94 -30.20
N VAL A 89 -11.35 7.83 -29.72
CA VAL A 89 -12.57 7.85 -30.56
C VAL A 89 -12.60 9.06 -31.50
N TYR A 90 -12.13 10.23 -31.05
CA TYR A 90 -12.20 11.47 -31.82
C TYR A 90 -11.01 11.67 -32.75
N TRP A 91 -9.82 11.20 -32.37
CA TRP A 91 -8.57 11.54 -33.06
C TRP A 91 -7.98 10.36 -33.86
N MET A 92 -8.24 9.12 -33.45
CA MET A 92 -7.64 7.91 -34.03
C MET A 92 -8.58 6.70 -33.87
N PRO A 93 -9.65 6.62 -34.67
CA PRO A 93 -10.69 5.58 -34.52
C PRO A 93 -10.17 4.15 -34.71
N GLU A 94 -9.15 3.94 -35.56
CA GLU A 94 -8.53 2.62 -35.75
C GLU A 94 -7.88 2.09 -34.44
N LEU A 95 -7.24 2.98 -33.66
CA LEU A 95 -6.65 2.62 -32.38
C LEU A 95 -7.72 2.28 -31.33
N TYR A 96 -8.86 2.98 -31.37
CA TYR A 96 -10.00 2.71 -30.51
C TYR A 96 -10.57 1.30 -30.75
N ASP A 97 -10.79 0.94 -32.02
CA ASP A 97 -11.30 -0.38 -32.39
C ASP A 97 -10.35 -1.50 -31.94
N HIS A 98 -9.04 -1.30 -32.11
CA HIS A 98 -8.02 -2.23 -31.64
C HIS A 98 -8.00 -2.35 -30.11
N ALA A 99 -8.13 -1.23 -29.38
CA ALA A 99 -8.20 -1.24 -27.91
C ALA A 99 -9.44 -1.99 -27.40
N ILE A 100 -10.61 -1.80 -28.01
CA ILE A 100 -11.82 -2.58 -27.67
C ILE A 100 -11.60 -4.07 -27.91
N ALA A 101 -10.96 -4.44 -29.02
CA ALA A 101 -10.68 -5.84 -29.31
C ALA A 101 -9.81 -6.48 -28.21
N LEU A 102 -8.82 -5.74 -27.68
CA LEU A 102 -7.99 -6.18 -26.56
C LEU A 102 -8.80 -6.32 -25.26
N TYR A 103 -9.69 -5.37 -24.95
CA TYR A 103 -10.50 -5.42 -23.71
C TYR A 103 -11.49 -6.58 -23.65
N ARG A 104 -11.83 -7.17 -24.80
CA ARG A 104 -12.66 -8.39 -24.88
C ARG A 104 -11.90 -9.67 -24.52
N LEU A 105 -10.58 -9.62 -24.32
CA LEU A 105 -9.81 -10.81 -23.96
C LEU A 105 -10.13 -11.24 -22.51
N PRO A 106 -10.18 -12.56 -22.22
CA PRO A 106 -10.47 -13.10 -20.89
C PRO A 106 -9.61 -12.52 -19.76
N ILE A 107 -8.35 -12.21 -20.04
CA ILE A 107 -7.42 -11.64 -19.06
C ILE A 107 -7.85 -10.23 -18.61
N PHE A 108 -8.36 -9.42 -19.54
CA PHE A 108 -8.86 -8.08 -19.23
C PHE A 108 -10.17 -8.14 -18.47
N MET A 109 -11.06 -9.09 -18.79
CA MET A 109 -12.28 -9.32 -18.01
C MET A 109 -11.99 -9.66 -16.54
N ILE A 110 -10.94 -10.43 -16.25
CA ILE A 110 -10.49 -10.68 -14.87
C ILE A 110 -9.96 -9.40 -14.23
N GLY A 111 -9.19 -8.61 -14.97
CA GLY A 111 -8.72 -7.29 -14.55
C GLY A 111 -9.86 -6.33 -14.21
N GLU A 112 -10.91 -6.29 -15.04
CA GLU A 112 -12.12 -5.49 -14.84
C GLU A 112 -12.83 -5.85 -13.54
N MET A 113 -12.97 -7.14 -13.22
CA MET A 113 -13.54 -7.58 -11.93
C MET A 113 -12.76 -7.01 -10.73
N GLY A 114 -11.42 -7.01 -10.82
CA GLY A 114 -10.54 -6.43 -9.80
C GLY A 114 -10.61 -4.89 -9.75
N LEU A 115 -10.75 -4.23 -10.89
CA LEU A 115 -10.94 -2.78 -10.99
C LEU A 115 -12.26 -2.33 -10.36
N VAL A 116 -13.36 -3.04 -10.64
CA VAL A 116 -14.67 -2.78 -10.02
C VAL A 116 -14.57 -2.91 -8.50
N PHE A 117 -13.89 -3.96 -8.00
CA PHE A 117 -13.63 -4.08 -6.56
C PHE A 117 -12.84 -2.89 -6.02
N SER A 118 -11.80 -2.45 -6.75
CA SER A 118 -10.94 -1.35 -6.34
C SER A 118 -11.73 -0.06 -6.15
N VAL A 119 -12.60 0.29 -7.11
CA VAL A 119 -13.44 1.49 -7.02
C VAL A 119 -14.41 1.42 -5.84
N ILE A 120 -15.11 0.29 -5.67
CA ILE A 120 -16.07 0.09 -4.57
C ILE A 120 -15.37 0.18 -3.22
N PHE A 121 -14.30 -0.58 -3.02
CA PHE A 121 -13.58 -0.58 -1.75
C PHE A 121 -12.95 0.79 -1.46
N HIS A 122 -12.37 1.46 -2.46
CA HIS A 122 -11.78 2.79 -2.29
C HIS A 122 -12.84 3.80 -1.81
N GLY A 123 -14.02 3.81 -2.44
CA GLY A 123 -15.13 4.68 -2.06
C GLY A 123 -15.70 4.37 -0.67
N VAL A 124 -16.05 3.11 -0.40
CA VAL A 124 -16.63 2.69 0.89
C VAL A 124 -15.65 2.95 2.05
N ASN A 125 -14.36 2.66 1.83
CA ASN A 125 -13.33 2.92 2.84
C ASN A 125 -13.03 4.42 3.00
N GLY A 126 -13.10 5.21 1.92
CA GLY A 126 -13.02 6.67 2.00
C GLY A 126 -14.15 7.26 2.83
N LEU A 127 -15.39 6.80 2.62
CA LEU A 127 -16.55 7.21 3.41
C LEU A 127 -16.41 6.86 4.89
N ARG A 128 -15.84 5.67 5.21
CA ARG A 128 -15.52 5.28 6.59
C ARG A 128 -14.57 6.29 7.24
N ILE A 129 -13.52 6.72 6.55
CA ILE A 129 -12.55 7.69 7.05
C ILE A 129 -13.24 9.05 7.28
N ILE A 130 -13.96 9.56 6.28
CA ILE A 130 -14.70 10.83 6.38
C ILE A 130 -15.66 10.82 7.57
N TYR A 131 -16.44 9.75 7.73
CA TYR A 131 -17.38 9.63 8.85
C TYR A 131 -16.68 9.61 10.21
N GLN A 132 -15.55 8.93 10.33
CA GLN A 132 -14.79 8.84 11.57
C GLN A 132 -14.12 10.18 11.93
N ASP A 133 -13.59 10.89 10.93
CA ASP A 133 -12.88 12.15 11.14
C ASP A 133 -13.86 13.31 11.38
N MET A 134 -14.98 13.37 10.66
CA MET A 134 -15.90 14.51 10.72
C MET A 134 -17.06 14.33 11.70
N VAL A 135 -17.63 13.12 11.82
CA VAL A 135 -18.91 12.92 12.55
C VAL A 135 -18.70 12.42 13.97
N LYS A 136 -17.75 11.51 14.20
CA LYS A 136 -17.51 10.90 15.53
C LYS A 136 -16.03 10.85 15.95
N PRO A 137 -15.34 12.00 16.04
CA PRO A 137 -13.94 12.03 16.48
C PRO A 137 -13.77 11.57 17.94
N SER A 138 -14.77 11.80 18.81
CA SER A 138 -14.72 11.39 20.22
C SER A 138 -14.90 9.89 20.48
N SER A 139 -15.34 9.12 19.47
CA SER A 139 -15.56 7.67 19.56
C SER A 139 -14.34 6.86 19.11
N TRP A 140 -13.18 7.51 19.00
CA TRP A 140 -11.96 6.90 18.51
C TRP A 140 -11.40 5.89 19.52
N SER A 141 -11.57 4.60 19.20
CA SER A 141 -11.03 3.47 19.96
C SER A 141 -10.49 2.42 19.00
N ILE A 142 -9.40 1.76 19.41
CA ILE A 142 -8.73 0.72 18.60
C ILE A 142 -9.67 -0.45 18.26
N HIS A 143 -10.61 -0.78 19.14
CA HIS A 143 -11.57 -1.86 18.92
C HIS A 143 -12.62 -1.45 17.88
N THR A 144 -13.16 -0.24 18.00
CA THR A 144 -14.13 0.34 17.05
C THR A 144 -13.51 0.48 15.67
N GLN A 145 -12.27 0.93 15.57
CA GLN A 145 -11.54 1.08 14.30
C GLN A 145 -11.36 -0.25 13.57
N ARG A 146 -10.97 -1.32 14.30
CA ARG A 146 -10.84 -2.67 13.71
C ARG A 146 -12.18 -3.22 13.23
N ARG A 147 -13.23 -3.08 14.04
CA ARG A 147 -14.58 -3.49 13.66
C ARG A 147 -15.06 -2.72 12.42
N ALA A 148 -14.85 -1.40 12.39
CA ALA A 148 -15.22 -0.57 11.25
C ALA A 148 -14.45 -0.95 9.97
N ALA A 149 -13.14 -1.23 10.07
CA ALA A 149 -12.35 -1.70 8.93
C ALA A 149 -12.87 -3.05 8.38
N ARG A 150 -13.21 -4.00 9.27
CA ARG A 150 -13.77 -5.29 8.87
C ARG A 150 -15.16 -5.16 8.26
N VAL A 151 -16.03 -4.34 8.85
CA VAL A 151 -17.37 -4.04 8.32
C VAL A 151 -17.25 -3.42 6.93
N THR A 152 -16.35 -2.45 6.74
CA THR A 152 -16.08 -1.82 5.43
C THR A 152 -15.71 -2.86 4.39
N LEU A 153 -14.81 -3.79 4.72
CA LEU A 153 -14.39 -4.86 3.80
C LEU A 153 -15.55 -5.82 3.48
N VAL A 154 -16.33 -6.24 4.47
CA VAL A 154 -17.50 -7.12 4.26
C VAL A 154 -18.56 -6.43 3.40
N VAL A 155 -18.88 -5.17 3.68
CA VAL A 155 -19.84 -4.37 2.90
C VAL A 155 -19.35 -4.21 1.46
N SER A 156 -18.06 -3.93 1.26
CA SER A 156 -17.47 -3.79 -0.08
C SER A 156 -17.58 -5.10 -0.87
N ILE A 157 -17.28 -6.25 -0.24
CA ILE A 157 -17.43 -7.57 -0.87
C ILE A 157 -18.90 -7.85 -1.20
N LEU A 158 -19.82 -7.56 -0.27
CA LEU A 158 -21.25 -7.79 -0.47
C LEU A 158 -21.79 -7.00 -1.66
N ILE A 159 -21.39 -5.72 -1.79
CA ILE A 159 -21.77 -4.87 -2.93
C ILE A 159 -21.10 -5.34 -4.24
N TRP A 160 -19.86 -5.81 -4.17
CA TRP A 160 -19.10 -6.27 -5.34
C TRP A 160 -19.59 -7.62 -5.88
N LEU A 161 -20.01 -8.55 -5.01
CA LEU A 161 -20.44 -9.91 -5.37
C LEU A 161 -21.47 -10.00 -6.51
N PRO A 162 -22.58 -9.25 -6.54
CA PRO A 162 -23.54 -9.34 -7.64
C PRO A 162 -22.92 -8.92 -8.98
N ALA A 163 -22.10 -7.86 -8.99
CA ALA A 163 -21.40 -7.42 -10.19
C ALA A 163 -20.37 -8.48 -10.65
N ALA A 164 -19.59 -9.00 -9.71
CA ALA A 164 -18.62 -10.07 -9.97
C ALA A 164 -19.29 -11.33 -10.54
N TYR A 165 -20.43 -11.73 -9.98
CA TYR A 165 -21.19 -12.88 -10.46
C TYR A 165 -21.69 -12.69 -11.91
N ILE A 166 -22.24 -11.51 -12.23
CA ILE A 166 -22.72 -11.19 -13.58
C ILE A 166 -21.58 -11.17 -14.61
N MET A 167 -20.41 -10.67 -14.23
CA MET A 167 -19.22 -10.67 -15.09
C MET A 167 -18.64 -12.09 -15.24
N ALA A 168 -18.53 -12.84 -14.14
CA ALA A 168 -17.96 -14.18 -14.14
C ALA A 168 -18.79 -15.19 -14.95
N ARG A 169 -20.14 -15.15 -14.88
CA ARG A 169 -20.99 -15.99 -15.73
C ARG A 169 -20.80 -15.68 -17.22
N SER A 170 -20.51 -14.43 -17.55
CA SER A 170 -20.30 -14.00 -18.94
C SER A 170 -18.97 -14.53 -19.45
N LEU A 171 -17.93 -14.48 -18.61
CA LEU A 171 -16.62 -15.08 -18.91
C LEU A 171 -16.73 -16.60 -19.12
N LEU A 172 -17.41 -17.32 -18.22
CA LEU A 172 -17.59 -18.77 -18.32
C LEU A 172 -18.39 -19.21 -19.55
N ALA A 173 -19.27 -18.36 -20.08
CA ALA A 173 -20.03 -18.68 -21.29
C ALA A 173 -19.23 -18.51 -22.59
N HIS A 174 -18.07 -17.83 -22.54
CA HIS A 174 -17.22 -17.55 -23.70
C HIS A 174 -15.92 -18.39 -23.71
N LEU A 175 -15.69 -19.19 -22.66
CA LEU A 175 -14.64 -20.21 -22.57
C LEU A 175 -15.17 -21.54 -23.12
#